data_AF-A0A7K5AZ91-F1
#
_entry.id   AF-A0A7K5AZ91-F1
#
_cell.length_a   1.000
_cell.length_b   1.000
_cell.length_c   1.000
_cell.angle_alpha   90.00
_cell.angle_beta   90.00
_cell.angle_gamma   90.00
#
_symmetry.space_group_name_H-M   'P 1'
#
loop_
_entity.id
_entity.type
_entity.pdbx_description
1 polymer ?
#
loop_
_entity_poly.entity_id
_entity_poly.type
_entity_poly.pdbx_seq_one_letter_code
_entity_poly.pdbx_strand_id
1 'polypeptide(L)'
;PQKLLLSALAWLSSDNWELKEKGLLSIKCLAMSHSKVLLCRLREISLAVTKEVTSLRSKVSHSAIVTLGELFVTLKKDMDSEVDEVVQVLLQMVWNSPEFIQKAASQTLGIIVENVTPSRAMTALMDSGVQHRHVLVRKCAAKHLLTVMEKIGATKLAGTPLRAEKLLRLAVKLAQDCHKDTRYYGWKMLHMLMDHQKFKRLLKQSVSAHDL
;
A
#
# COMPACT_ATOMS: atom_id res chain seq x y z
N PRO A 1 -14.49 -10.05 24.38
CA PRO A 1 -13.91 -9.41 23.18
C PRO A 1 -14.71 -8.20 22.66
N GLN A 2 -16.05 -8.27 22.53
CA GLN A 2 -16.85 -7.13 22.04
C GLN A 2 -16.78 -5.89 22.94
N LYS A 3 -16.95 -6.04 24.27
CA LYS A 3 -16.79 -4.93 25.22
C LYS A 3 -15.40 -4.26 25.13
N LEU A 4 -14.35 -5.08 25.01
CA LEU A 4 -12.98 -4.59 24.84
C LEU A 4 -12.81 -3.80 23.54
N LEU A 5 -13.45 -4.24 22.45
CA LEU A 5 -13.45 -3.51 21.18
C LEU A 5 -14.10 -2.13 21.32
N LEU A 6 -15.26 -2.05 21.99
CA LEU A 6 -15.94 -0.77 22.25
C LEU A 6 -15.06 0.16 23.10
N SER A 7 -14.44 -0.36 24.15
CA SER A 7 -13.48 0.40 24.96
C SER A 7 -12.27 0.87 24.14
N ALA A 8 -11.72 0.02 23.26
CA ALA A 8 -10.59 0.39 22.42
C ALA A 8 -10.92 1.55 21.47
N LEU A 9 -12.10 1.53 20.84
CA LEU A 9 -12.56 2.61 19.97
C LEU A 9 -12.84 3.91 20.74
N ALA A 10 -13.39 3.81 21.95
CA ALA A 10 -13.55 4.95 22.84
C ALA A 10 -12.20 5.56 23.24
N TRP A 11 -11.19 4.71 23.53
CA TRP A 11 -9.84 5.17 23.84
C TRP A 11 -9.14 5.84 22.64
N LEU A 12 -9.30 5.31 21.43
CA LEU A 12 -8.80 5.95 20.20
C LEU A 12 -9.43 7.32 19.94
N SER A 13 -10.67 7.52 20.39
CA SER A 13 -11.38 8.79 20.23
C SER A 13 -10.96 9.85 21.25
N SER A 14 -10.15 9.50 22.25
CA SER A 14 -9.66 10.44 23.27
C SER A 14 -8.47 11.25 22.77
N ASP A 15 -8.33 12.50 23.24
CA ASP A 15 -7.12 13.31 23.00
C ASP A 15 -5.90 12.86 23.81
N ASN A 16 -6.09 12.00 24.82
CA ASN A 16 -5.01 11.43 25.60
C ASN A 16 -4.28 10.35 24.79
N TRP A 17 -3.01 10.60 24.47
CA TRP A 17 -2.18 9.68 23.70
C TRP A 17 -1.95 8.32 24.37
N GLU A 18 -1.95 8.26 25.69
CA GLU A 18 -1.80 7.00 26.42
C GLU A 18 -3.02 6.11 26.23
N LEU A 19 -4.21 6.72 26.19
CA LEU A 19 -5.44 6.00 25.86
C LEU A 19 -5.41 5.56 24.40
N LYS A 20 -4.95 6.39 23.47
CA LYS A 20 -4.78 5.97 22.07
C LYS A 20 -3.85 4.77 21.93
N GLU A 21 -2.68 4.80 22.59
CA GLU A 21 -1.75 3.66 22.65
C GLU A 21 -2.41 2.39 23.19
N LYS A 22 -3.18 2.53 24.28
CA LYS A 22 -3.94 1.42 24.86
C LYS A 22 -4.99 0.87 23.90
N GLY A 23 -5.68 1.75 23.17
CA GLY A 23 -6.65 1.41 22.14
C GLY A 23 -6.03 0.62 20.99
N LEU A 24 -4.92 1.13 20.43
CA LEU A 24 -4.15 0.47 19.37
C LEU A 24 -3.67 -0.92 19.80
N LEU A 25 -3.06 -1.02 20.98
CA LEU A 25 -2.62 -2.30 21.54
C LEU A 25 -3.79 -3.28 21.71
N SER A 26 -4.95 -2.81 22.16
CA SER A 26 -6.13 -3.65 22.34
C SER A 26 -6.67 -4.17 21.01
N ILE A 27 -6.68 -3.35 19.96
CA ILE A 27 -7.07 -3.76 18.61
C ILE A 27 -6.12 -4.82 18.08
N LYS A 28 -4.81 -4.62 18.24
CA LYS A 28 -3.79 -5.62 17.90
C LYS A 28 -4.01 -6.94 18.62
N CYS A 29 -4.23 -6.92 19.94
CA CYS A 29 -4.53 -8.12 20.71
C CYS A 29 -5.80 -8.82 20.21
N LEU A 30 -6.85 -8.07 19.91
CA LEU A 30 -8.10 -8.61 19.37
C LEU A 30 -7.91 -9.19 17.97
N ALA A 31 -7.06 -8.63 17.12
CA ALA A 31 -6.74 -9.20 15.81
C ALA A 31 -6.13 -10.60 15.98
N MET A 32 -5.13 -10.74 16.86
CA MET A 32 -4.45 -12.02 17.08
C MET A 32 -5.33 -13.10 17.74
N SER A 33 -6.20 -12.71 18.66
CA SER A 33 -6.94 -13.66 19.51
C SER A 33 -8.42 -13.84 19.13
N HIS A 34 -9.03 -12.82 18.52
CA HIS A 34 -10.48 -12.74 18.30
C HIS A 34 -10.84 -11.99 17.00
N SER A 35 -10.13 -12.26 15.91
CA SER A 35 -10.25 -11.55 14.62
C SER A 35 -11.69 -11.39 14.10
N LYS A 36 -12.55 -12.40 14.30
CA LYS A 36 -13.98 -12.37 13.90
C LYS A 36 -14.76 -11.20 14.48
N VAL A 37 -14.41 -10.74 15.68
CA VAL A 37 -15.08 -9.61 16.34
C VAL A 37 -14.76 -8.27 15.64
N LEU A 38 -13.62 -8.18 14.96
CA LEU A 38 -13.23 -7.01 14.20
C LEU A 38 -14.04 -6.89 12.90
N LEU A 39 -14.37 -8.01 12.25
CA LEU A 39 -15.09 -8.02 10.97
C LEU A 39 -16.44 -7.30 11.04
N CYS A 40 -17.16 -7.40 12.16
CA CYS A 40 -18.46 -6.73 12.35
C CYS A 40 -18.38 -5.19 12.34
N ARG A 41 -17.20 -4.61 12.61
CA ARG A 41 -16.98 -3.15 12.66
C ARG A 41 -15.71 -2.74 11.92
N LEU A 42 -15.36 -3.50 10.87
CA LEU A 42 -14.06 -3.40 10.22
C LEU A 42 -13.75 -1.98 9.75
N ARG A 43 -14.70 -1.37 9.03
CA ARG A 43 -14.56 -0.01 8.48
C ARG A 43 -14.29 1.02 9.57
N GLU A 44 -15.00 0.94 10.69
CA GLU A 44 -14.84 1.87 11.81
C GLU A 44 -13.48 1.70 12.49
N ILE A 45 -13.05 0.45 12.69
CA ILE A 45 -11.74 0.14 13.26
C ILE A 45 -10.63 0.66 12.35
N SER A 46 -10.70 0.35 11.05
CA SER A 46 -9.73 0.78 10.05
C SER A 46 -9.64 2.29 9.98
N LEU A 47 -10.77 3.01 10.00
CA LEU A 47 -10.78 4.46 10.02
C LEU A 47 -10.14 5.02 11.29
N ALA A 48 -10.50 4.48 12.46
CA ALA A 48 -9.97 4.94 13.74
C ALA A 48 -8.46 4.73 13.85
N VAL A 49 -7.93 3.58 13.39
CA VAL A 49 -6.48 3.33 13.38
C VAL A 49 -5.79 4.18 12.31
N THR A 50 -6.35 4.29 11.11
CA THR A 50 -5.77 5.08 10.00
C THR A 50 -5.64 6.55 10.37
N LYS A 51 -6.61 7.12 11.09
CA LYS A 51 -6.55 8.49 11.62
C LYS A 51 -5.28 8.73 12.46
N GLU A 52 -4.91 7.76 13.28
CA GLU A 52 -3.76 7.88 14.19
C GLU A 52 -2.40 7.72 13.50
N VAL A 53 -2.36 7.22 12.26
CA VAL A 53 -1.10 7.10 11.50
C VAL A 53 -0.42 8.46 11.32
N THR A 54 -1.19 9.54 11.14
CA THR A 54 -0.63 10.90 10.96
C THR A 54 -0.46 11.68 12.27
N SER A 55 -0.54 11.00 13.42
CA SER A 55 -0.41 11.63 14.74
C SER A 55 0.91 12.39 14.89
N LEU A 56 0.85 13.59 15.47
CA LEU A 56 2.02 14.40 15.82
C LEU A 56 2.92 13.73 16.86
N ARG A 57 2.40 12.74 17.59
CA ARG A 57 3.17 11.93 18.54
C ARG A 57 3.70 10.72 17.81
N SER A 58 5.01 10.72 17.54
CA SER A 58 5.67 9.67 16.76
C SER A 58 5.45 8.26 17.30
N LYS A 59 5.31 8.09 18.63
CA LYS A 59 4.98 6.80 19.26
C LYS A 59 3.59 6.28 18.84
N VAL A 60 2.58 7.15 18.89
CA VAL A 60 1.19 6.83 18.49
C VAL A 60 1.13 6.55 16.99
N SER A 61 1.77 7.40 16.18
CA SER A 61 1.86 7.21 14.72
C SER A 61 2.47 5.86 14.36
N HIS A 62 3.63 5.54 14.96
CA HIS A 62 4.31 4.26 14.74
C HIS A 62 3.44 3.07 15.18
N SER A 63 2.82 3.15 16.36
CA SER A 63 1.92 2.12 16.88
C SER A 63 0.72 1.88 15.95
N ALA A 64 0.15 2.95 15.38
CA ALA A 64 -0.95 2.86 14.42
C ALA A 64 -0.51 2.17 13.11
N ILE A 65 0.66 2.53 12.58
CA ILE A 65 1.24 1.90 11.38
C ILE A 65 1.47 0.40 11.57
N VAL A 66 1.98 0.00 12.74
CA VAL A 66 2.20 -1.40 13.10
C VAL A 66 0.86 -2.13 13.26
N THR A 67 -0.11 -1.50 13.93
CA THR A 67 -1.46 -2.04 14.12
C THR A 67 -2.15 -2.30 12.78
N LEU A 68 -2.02 -1.38 11.81
CA LEU A 68 -2.52 -1.61 10.44
C LEU A 68 -1.87 -2.83 9.81
N GLY A 69 -0.54 -2.96 9.89
CA GLY A 69 0.17 -4.13 9.38
C GLY A 69 -0.40 -5.44 9.94
N GLU A 70 -0.66 -5.49 11.24
CA GLU A 70 -1.23 -6.67 11.91
C GLU A 70 -2.66 -6.97 11.46
N LEU A 71 -3.49 -5.92 11.25
CA LEU A 71 -4.83 -6.08 10.68
C LEU A 71 -4.76 -6.68 9.27
N PHE A 72 -3.85 -6.20 8.41
CA PHE A 72 -3.68 -6.75 7.06
C PHE A 72 -3.17 -8.19 7.06
N VAL A 73 -2.23 -8.56 7.95
CA VAL A 73 -1.78 -9.95 8.10
C VAL A 73 -2.92 -10.87 8.54
N THR A 74 -3.74 -10.39 9.49
CA THR A 74 -4.76 -11.21 10.14
C THR A 74 -6.01 -11.37 9.27
N LEU A 75 -6.50 -10.26 8.71
CA LEU A 75 -7.80 -10.18 8.03
C LEU A 75 -7.66 -10.29 6.50
N LYS A 76 -6.46 -10.07 5.96
CA LYS A 76 -6.12 -10.34 4.55
C LYS A 76 -7.11 -9.68 3.58
N LYS A 77 -7.81 -10.48 2.77
CA LYS A 77 -8.75 -10.01 1.74
C LYS A 77 -9.96 -9.29 2.31
N ASP A 78 -10.32 -9.52 3.57
CA ASP A 78 -11.39 -8.77 4.22
C ASP A 78 -11.04 -7.27 4.31
N MET A 79 -9.75 -6.91 4.24
CA MET A 79 -9.28 -5.53 4.22
C MET A 79 -9.25 -4.89 2.83
N ASP A 80 -9.66 -5.59 1.76
CA ASP A 80 -9.56 -5.09 0.37
C ASP A 80 -10.27 -3.73 0.17
N SER A 81 -11.36 -3.48 0.91
CA SER A 81 -12.12 -2.22 0.88
C SER A 81 -11.32 -1.04 1.45
N GLU A 82 -10.38 -1.30 2.36
CA GLU A 82 -9.64 -0.29 3.12
C GLU A 82 -8.29 0.08 2.47
N VAL A 83 -7.88 -0.68 1.44
CA VAL A 83 -6.54 -0.58 0.84
C VAL A 83 -6.24 0.83 0.33
N ASP A 84 -7.15 1.49 -0.38
CA ASP A 84 -6.87 2.79 -1.02
C ASP A 84 -6.54 3.87 0.02
N GLU A 85 -7.37 3.97 1.06
CA GLU A 85 -7.22 4.96 2.12
C GLU A 85 -5.93 4.72 2.92
N VAL A 86 -5.68 3.46 3.30
CA VAL A 86 -4.49 3.10 4.07
C VAL A 86 -3.22 3.31 3.25
N VAL A 87 -3.17 2.86 1.99
CA VAL A 87 -2.00 3.03 1.12
C VAL A 87 -1.68 4.51 0.93
N GLN A 88 -2.70 5.34 0.71
CA GLN A 88 -2.53 6.79 0.58
C GLN A 88 -1.87 7.40 1.82
N VAL A 89 -2.39 7.09 3.01
CA VAL A 89 -1.86 7.63 4.28
C VAL A 89 -0.44 7.11 4.55
N LEU A 90 -0.16 5.83 4.33
CA LEU A 90 1.19 5.29 4.53
C LEU A 90 2.21 5.90 3.55
N LEU A 91 1.83 6.12 2.30
CA LEU A 91 2.69 6.80 1.32
C LEU A 91 3.01 8.25 1.71
N GLN A 92 2.09 8.96 2.37
CA GLN A 92 2.38 10.26 2.96
C GLN A 92 3.45 10.16 4.06
N MET A 93 3.38 9.14 4.92
CA MET A 93 4.34 8.93 6.00
C MET A 93 5.75 8.54 5.51
N VAL A 94 5.87 8.00 4.30
CA VAL A 94 7.17 7.61 3.71
C VAL A 94 8.09 8.81 3.43
N TRP A 95 7.57 10.02 3.30
CA TRP A 95 8.41 11.20 3.01
C TRP A 95 8.30 12.32 4.05
N ASN A 96 7.19 12.41 4.78
CA ASN A 96 6.91 13.52 5.70
C ASN A 96 7.05 13.13 7.17
N SER A 97 8.03 12.29 7.52
CA SER A 97 8.16 11.74 8.88
C SER A 97 9.60 11.39 9.25
N PRO A 98 9.93 11.18 10.54
CA PRO A 98 11.21 10.63 10.96
C PRO A 98 11.51 9.27 10.28
N GLU A 99 12.79 8.98 10.06
CA GLU A 99 13.24 7.80 9.30
C GLU A 99 12.64 6.47 9.80
N PHE A 100 12.53 6.29 11.12
CA PHE A 100 11.95 5.06 11.67
C PHE A 100 10.46 4.89 11.33
N ILE A 101 9.70 5.99 11.23
CA ILE A 101 8.30 6.00 10.78
C ILE A 101 8.23 5.75 9.28
N GLN A 102 9.11 6.38 8.49
CA GLN A 102 9.18 6.11 7.04
C GLN A 102 9.43 4.62 6.76
N LYS A 103 10.35 4.02 7.53
CA LYS A 103 10.67 2.58 7.44
C LYS A 103 9.47 1.72 7.83
N ALA A 104 8.80 2.03 8.95
CA ALA A 104 7.60 1.31 9.36
C ALA A 104 6.50 1.41 8.30
N ALA A 105 6.25 2.60 7.74
CA ALA A 105 5.24 2.80 6.71
C ALA A 105 5.55 2.01 5.43
N SER A 106 6.80 2.03 4.95
CA SER A 106 7.21 1.21 3.79
C SER A 106 7.12 -0.29 4.09
N GLN A 107 7.44 -0.73 5.31
CA GLN A 107 7.28 -2.13 5.70
C GLN A 107 5.81 -2.55 5.70
N THR A 108 4.93 -1.72 6.26
CA THR A 108 3.48 -1.97 6.26
C THR A 108 2.90 -1.98 4.84
N LEU A 109 3.36 -1.12 3.93
CA LEU A 109 2.99 -1.20 2.50
C LEU A 109 3.38 -2.55 1.88
N GLY A 110 4.56 -3.08 2.23
CA GLY A 110 4.97 -4.43 1.86
C GLY A 110 4.02 -5.49 2.41
N ILE A 111 3.65 -5.40 3.69
CA ILE A 111 2.69 -6.32 4.32
C ILE A 111 1.33 -6.30 3.59
N ILE A 112 0.83 -5.12 3.21
CA ILE A 112 -0.42 -4.99 2.45
C ILE A 112 -0.31 -5.77 1.13
N VAL A 113 0.75 -5.54 0.37
CA VAL A 113 1.05 -6.26 -0.89
C VAL A 113 1.12 -7.77 -0.72
N GLU A 114 1.56 -8.24 0.45
CA GLU A 114 1.61 -9.67 0.79
C GLU A 114 0.25 -10.32 1.08
N ASN A 115 -0.71 -9.56 1.60
CA ASN A 115 -1.90 -10.16 2.24
C ASN A 115 -3.24 -9.85 1.57
N VAL A 116 -3.32 -8.80 0.75
CA VAL A 116 -4.57 -8.42 0.07
C VAL A 116 -4.68 -9.01 -1.33
N THR A 117 -5.82 -8.83 -2.00
CA THR A 117 -5.94 -9.22 -3.41
C THR A 117 -4.91 -8.47 -4.28
N PRO A 118 -4.05 -9.16 -5.06
CA PRO A 118 -2.96 -8.49 -5.79
C PRO A 118 -3.42 -7.37 -6.74
N SER A 119 -4.54 -7.56 -7.44
CA SER A 119 -5.11 -6.51 -8.31
C SER A 119 -5.54 -5.28 -7.54
N ARG A 120 -5.92 -5.44 -6.27
CA ARG A 120 -6.33 -4.34 -5.40
C ARG A 120 -5.12 -3.51 -4.98
N ALA A 121 -4.08 -4.16 -4.45
CA ALA A 121 -2.81 -3.51 -4.10
C ALA A 121 -2.18 -2.79 -5.31
N MET A 122 -2.19 -3.42 -6.48
CA MET A 122 -1.67 -2.84 -7.71
C MET A 122 -2.36 -1.53 -8.06
N THR A 123 -3.71 -1.52 -8.02
CA THR A 123 -4.51 -0.34 -8.37
C THR A 123 -4.20 0.82 -7.42
N ALA A 124 -4.21 0.57 -6.11
CA ALA A 124 -3.91 1.58 -5.09
C ALA A 124 -2.50 2.20 -5.26
N LEU A 125 -1.48 1.38 -5.54
CA LEU A 125 -0.11 1.85 -5.75
C LEU A 125 0.05 2.64 -7.06
N MET A 126 -0.64 2.23 -8.12
CA MET A 126 -0.63 2.93 -9.41
C MET A 126 -1.28 4.32 -9.29
N ASP A 127 -2.37 4.42 -8.54
CA ASP A 127 -3.18 5.64 -8.45
C ASP A 127 -2.60 6.64 -7.43
N SER A 128 -2.15 6.17 -6.27
CA SER A 128 -1.67 7.05 -5.19
C SER A 128 -0.15 7.26 -5.14
N GLY A 129 0.64 6.35 -5.74
CA GLY A 129 2.08 6.30 -5.51
C GLY A 129 2.95 6.70 -6.70
N VAL A 130 2.78 6.02 -7.84
CA VAL A 130 3.70 6.15 -8.99
C VAL A 130 3.73 7.56 -9.60
N GLN A 131 2.62 8.29 -9.51
CA GLN A 131 2.51 9.65 -10.06
C GLN A 131 2.80 10.75 -9.05
N HIS A 132 3.23 10.40 -7.83
CA HIS A 132 3.39 11.37 -6.76
C HIS A 132 4.54 12.35 -6.99
N ARG A 133 4.39 13.60 -6.55
CA ARG A 133 5.40 14.66 -6.74
C ARG A 133 6.72 14.38 -5.99
N HIS A 134 6.64 13.73 -4.82
CA HIS A 134 7.82 13.44 -4.00
C HIS A 134 8.53 12.15 -4.44
N VAL A 135 9.84 12.26 -4.63
CA VAL A 135 10.73 11.18 -5.09
C VAL A 135 10.67 9.93 -4.21
N LEU A 136 10.69 10.10 -2.88
CA LEU A 136 10.68 8.97 -1.94
C LEU A 136 9.38 8.15 -2.02
N VAL A 137 8.25 8.82 -2.27
CA VAL A 137 6.97 8.14 -2.48
C VAL A 137 6.97 7.33 -3.76
N ARG A 138 7.47 7.91 -4.87
CA ARG A 138 7.59 7.18 -6.14
C ARG A 138 8.52 5.97 -6.02
N LYS A 139 9.67 6.12 -5.34
CA LYS A 139 10.58 5.00 -5.05
C LYS A 139 9.88 3.88 -4.30
N CYS A 140 9.19 4.21 -3.20
CA CYS A 140 8.49 3.24 -2.37
C CYS A 140 7.36 2.54 -3.14
N ALA A 141 6.53 3.30 -3.84
CA ALA A 141 5.46 2.77 -4.67
C ALA A 141 5.99 1.87 -5.79
N ALA A 142 7.08 2.26 -6.46
CA ALA A 142 7.70 1.45 -7.51
C ALA A 142 8.24 0.12 -6.98
N LYS A 143 8.90 0.12 -5.82
CA LYS A 143 9.38 -1.10 -5.16
C LYS A 143 8.22 -2.09 -4.93
N HIS A 144 7.14 -1.62 -4.32
CA HIS A 144 6.01 -2.48 -3.96
C HIS A 144 5.15 -2.87 -5.18
N LEU A 145 5.02 -1.99 -6.17
CA LEU A 145 4.36 -2.30 -7.44
C LEU A 145 5.09 -3.41 -8.18
N LEU A 146 6.43 -3.41 -8.16
CA LEU A 146 7.21 -4.48 -8.79
C LEU A 146 6.88 -5.82 -8.15
N THR A 147 6.87 -5.89 -6.81
CA THR A 147 6.50 -7.10 -6.07
C THR A 147 5.10 -7.60 -6.43
N VAL A 148 4.11 -6.70 -6.55
CA VAL A 148 2.76 -7.08 -6.97
C VAL A 148 2.74 -7.61 -8.42
N MET A 149 3.47 -6.96 -9.33
CA MET A 149 3.57 -7.38 -10.72
C MET A 149 4.20 -8.77 -10.85
N GLU A 150 5.30 -9.02 -10.12
CA GLU A 150 5.97 -10.33 -10.07
C GLU A 150 5.01 -11.44 -9.59
N LYS A 151 4.19 -11.15 -8.57
CA LYS A 151 3.17 -12.08 -8.07
C LYS A 151 2.05 -12.39 -9.05
N ILE A 152 1.58 -11.38 -9.78
CA ILE A 152 0.51 -11.57 -10.77
C ILE A 152 1.08 -12.31 -11.99
N GLY A 153 2.29 -11.97 -12.41
CA GLY A 153 2.98 -12.51 -13.57
C GLY A 153 2.52 -11.88 -14.88
N ALA A 154 3.46 -11.77 -15.83
CA ALA A 154 3.26 -11.07 -17.11
C ALA A 154 2.04 -11.60 -17.91
N THR A 155 1.80 -12.91 -17.92
CA THR A 155 0.67 -13.52 -18.64
C THR A 155 -0.68 -13.02 -18.15
N LYS A 156 -0.88 -12.95 -16.82
CA LYS A 156 -2.13 -12.46 -16.24
C LYS A 156 -2.26 -10.94 -16.41
N LEU A 157 -1.15 -10.20 -16.28
CA LEU A 157 -1.13 -8.75 -16.53
C LEU A 157 -1.52 -8.41 -17.97
N ALA A 158 -1.10 -9.22 -18.95
CA ALA A 158 -1.45 -9.08 -20.37
C ALA A 158 -2.90 -9.49 -20.69
N GLY A 159 -3.63 -10.08 -19.73
CA GLY A 159 -5.01 -10.53 -19.89
C GLY A 159 -6.01 -9.38 -20.01
N THR A 160 -5.66 -8.17 -19.54
CA THR A 160 -6.54 -6.99 -19.56
C THR A 160 -5.88 -5.86 -20.34
N PRO A 161 -6.25 -5.60 -21.60
CA PRO A 161 -5.55 -4.66 -22.49
C PRO A 161 -5.35 -3.26 -21.89
N LEU A 162 -6.43 -2.64 -21.38
CA LEU A 162 -6.37 -1.29 -20.79
C LEU A 162 -5.41 -1.20 -19.60
N ARG A 163 -5.39 -2.25 -18.76
CA ARG A 163 -4.51 -2.33 -17.60
C ARG A 163 -3.06 -2.56 -18.03
N ALA A 164 -2.84 -3.44 -19.02
CA ALA A 164 -1.53 -3.70 -19.59
C ALA A 164 -0.90 -2.43 -20.17
N GLU A 165 -1.67 -1.65 -20.91
CA GLU A 165 -1.23 -0.39 -21.51
C GLU A 165 -0.89 0.67 -20.43
N LYS A 166 -1.75 0.82 -19.40
CA LYS A 166 -1.48 1.71 -18.25
C LYS A 166 -0.20 1.29 -17.52
N LEU A 167 -0.01 -0.01 -17.28
CA LEU A 167 1.20 -0.55 -16.63
C LEU A 167 2.46 -0.28 -17.45
N LEU A 168 2.41 -0.49 -18.78
CA LEU A 168 3.55 -0.22 -19.65
C LEU A 168 3.96 1.26 -19.58
N ARG A 169 3.00 2.18 -19.70
CA ARG A 169 3.27 3.63 -19.55
C ARG A 169 3.89 3.98 -18.21
N LEU A 170 3.36 3.43 -17.11
CA LEU A 170 3.90 3.68 -15.78
C LEU A 170 5.31 3.11 -15.61
N ALA A 171 5.58 1.91 -16.14
CA ALA A 171 6.90 1.30 -16.09
C ALA A 171 7.93 2.11 -16.89
N VAL A 172 7.58 2.63 -18.08
CA VAL A 172 8.42 3.55 -18.85
C VAL A 172 8.70 4.83 -18.06
N LYS A 173 7.67 5.45 -17.48
CA LYS A 173 7.82 6.66 -16.66
C LYS A 173 8.76 6.43 -15.46
N LEU A 174 8.61 5.30 -14.77
CA LEU A 174 9.48 4.93 -13.65
C LEU A 174 10.92 4.67 -14.10
N ALA A 175 11.12 4.02 -15.26
CA ALA A 175 12.44 3.75 -15.82
C ALA A 175 13.22 5.03 -16.20
N GLN A 176 12.51 6.14 -16.40
CA GLN A 176 13.05 7.48 -16.70
C GLN A 176 13.07 8.42 -15.48
N ASP A 177 12.72 7.94 -14.28
CA ASP A 177 12.66 8.77 -13.08
C ASP A 177 14.01 9.41 -12.70
N CYS A 178 14.01 10.55 -12.03
CA CYS A 178 15.25 11.19 -11.57
C CYS A 178 16.02 10.36 -10.53
N HIS A 179 15.35 9.50 -9.76
CA HIS A 179 15.96 8.70 -8.71
C HIS A 179 16.41 7.32 -9.20
N LYS A 180 17.66 6.95 -8.87
CA LYS A 180 18.31 5.71 -9.34
C LYS A 180 17.52 4.45 -9.01
N ASP A 181 17.06 4.27 -7.77
CA ASP A 181 16.31 3.08 -7.37
C ASP A 181 14.95 2.99 -8.08
N THR A 182 14.29 4.13 -8.31
CA THR A 182 13.00 4.18 -9.01
C THR A 182 13.18 3.74 -10.46
N ARG A 183 14.25 4.21 -11.13
CA ARG A 183 14.63 3.72 -12.47
C ARG A 183 14.89 2.23 -12.47
N TYR A 184 15.65 1.74 -11.49
CA TYR A 184 15.94 0.30 -11.38
C TYR A 184 14.65 -0.54 -11.31
N TYR A 185 13.68 -0.15 -10.48
CA TYR A 185 12.40 -0.84 -10.40
C TYR A 185 11.60 -0.74 -11.71
N GLY A 186 11.56 0.44 -12.33
CA GLY A 186 10.91 0.64 -13.63
C GLY A 186 11.51 -0.25 -14.73
N TRP A 187 12.84 -0.34 -14.81
CA TRP A 187 13.53 -1.22 -15.75
C TRP A 187 13.25 -2.70 -15.49
N LYS A 188 13.21 -3.13 -14.22
CA LYS A 188 12.81 -4.51 -13.88
C LYS A 188 11.38 -4.82 -14.31
N MET A 189 10.44 -3.89 -14.10
CA MET A 189 9.07 -4.04 -14.59
C MET A 189 9.04 -4.18 -16.11
N LEU A 190 9.73 -3.29 -16.84
CA LEU A 190 9.79 -3.35 -18.29
C LEU A 190 10.36 -4.68 -18.78
N HIS A 191 11.45 -5.16 -18.19
CA HIS A 191 12.04 -6.45 -18.57
C HIS A 191 11.03 -7.59 -18.42
N MET A 192 10.38 -7.70 -17.26
CA MET A 192 9.33 -8.69 -16.99
C MET A 192 8.16 -8.61 -17.97
N LEU A 193 7.71 -7.40 -18.31
CA LEU A 193 6.62 -7.21 -19.27
C LEU A 193 7.06 -7.61 -20.68
N MET A 194 8.28 -7.24 -21.06
CA MET A 194 8.83 -7.46 -22.39
C MET A 194 9.10 -8.93 -22.70
N ASP A 195 9.16 -9.82 -21.71
CA ASP A 195 9.21 -11.27 -21.97
C ASP A 195 7.92 -11.81 -22.61
N HIS A 196 6.82 -11.06 -22.55
CA HIS A 196 5.52 -11.48 -23.05
C HIS A 196 5.11 -10.78 -24.36
N GLN A 197 4.74 -11.57 -25.38
CA GLN A 197 4.50 -11.11 -26.75
C GLN A 197 3.46 -9.98 -26.88
N LYS A 198 2.39 -10.00 -26.06
CA LYS A 198 1.37 -8.93 -26.07
C LYS A 198 1.96 -7.57 -25.69
N PHE A 199 2.84 -7.51 -24.70
CA PHE A 199 3.49 -6.25 -24.29
C PHE A 199 4.48 -5.78 -25.35
N LYS A 200 5.20 -6.69 -26.01
CA LYS A 200 6.04 -6.33 -27.18
C LYS A 200 5.25 -5.64 -28.28
N ARG A 201 4.04 -6.12 -28.58
CA ARG A 201 3.14 -5.51 -29.58
C ARG A 201 2.65 -4.13 -29.15
N LEU A 202 2.21 -3.99 -27.90
CA LEU A 202 1.76 -2.71 -27.34
C LEU A 202 2.88 -1.66 -27.39
N LEU A 203 4.11 -2.04 -27.05
CA LEU A 203 5.25 -1.13 -27.11
C LEU A 203 5.51 -0.65 -28.55
N LYS A 204 5.52 -1.57 -29.53
CA LYS A 204 5.71 -1.22 -30.95
C LYS A 204 4.66 -0.23 -31.45
N GLN A 205 3.39 -0.44 -31.08
CA GLN A 205 2.29 0.46 -31.43
C GLN A 205 2.47 1.86 -30.81
N SER A 206 2.93 1.92 -29.56
CA SER A 206 3.17 3.21 -28.89
C SER A 206 4.34 4.00 -29.49
N VAL A 207 5.40 3.33 -29.94
CA VAL A 207 6.54 3.98 -30.60
C VAL A 207 6.12 4.49 -31.98
N SER A 208 5.44 3.67 -32.78
CA SER A 208 4.95 4.08 -34.11
C SER A 208 3.96 5.25 -34.10
N ALA A 209 3.28 5.49 -32.97
CA ALA A 209 2.35 6.60 -32.80
C ALA A 209 3.03 7.92 -32.39
N HIS A 210 4.28 7.87 -31.89
CA HIS A 210 5.06 9.06 -31.53
C HIS A 210 6.01 9.53 -32.64
N ASP A 211 6.22 8.69 -33.66
CA ASP A 211 7.04 8.98 -34.85
C ASP A 211 6.20 9.50 -36.05
N LEU A 212 4.93 9.88 -35.83
CA LEU A 212 4.00 10.51 -36.79
C LEU A 212 3.54 11.88 -36.27
#